data_AF-A0A081CPE9-F1
#
_entry.id   AF-A0A081CPE9-F1
#
_cell.length_a   1.000
_cell.length_b   1.000
_cell.length_c   1.000
_cell.angle_alpha   90.00
_cell.angle_beta   90.00
_cell.angle_gamma   90.00
#
_symmetry.space_group_name_H-M   'P 1'
#
loop_
_entity.id
_entity.type
_entity.pdbx_description
1 polymer ?
#
loop_
_entity_poly.entity_id
_entity_poly.type
_entity_poly.pdbx_seq_one_letter_code
_entity_poly.pdbx_strand_id
1 'polypeptide(L)'
;ADANGHVNANQKGGKAKQKLNKQQNAMIRMQQQVERIVQSRKERMEKSASGAALEGALGRVSLSSTKNPRQMLQLSADAAKANKERGSDAAAAPDAGHARDAVRQALEGASLGGGGNADVRRDPLTKHEVLRILERLYDLVLQLEQLRRNAPAAPGEVGVEDDAGAEAKAAWNAHQAEQAAVTGALWTELRVLEPLEISDPHPFVSLLSSAKGKRLLPRALRHLSSEQTLTALTMVVASFESLDVVRNGRLLDDLSDDPTRVEARRDAERQSETFATTIVPSMMQMASTAPMRIVSGMLALFVERNDPVRVTQTRPGVAFLTIFLSRAETLKQQGDVPAEELEQFKQIFALLFSRLTAHGQLVTLFPSTRTKMSLPFGVSYYMGSGLGQQLSAQTVGGKYRNVDLEDEPSWNLMAALAIGASMDQQQVLVQELREKILENVISAKEWQKRNPGAVQDDINPDIRIRNVNLLLHALNLDAAQISV
;
A
#
# COMPACT_ATOMS: atom_id res chain seq x y z
N ALA A 1 41.03 72.97 14.62
CA ALA A 1 39.67 73.12 15.17
C ALA A 1 38.75 73.10 13.97
N ASP A 2 38.36 71.89 13.61
CA ASP A 2 37.79 71.48 12.33
C ASP A 2 36.38 70.92 12.53
N ALA A 3 35.53 71.24 11.55
CA ALA A 3 34.62 70.35 10.83
C ALA A 3 33.40 69.65 11.49
N ASN A 4 32.37 69.58 10.63
CA ASN A 4 31.22 68.65 10.54
C ASN A 4 30.00 68.88 11.46
N GLY A 5 28.75 68.86 10.96
CA GLY A 5 28.25 68.54 9.62
C GLY A 5 26.73 68.73 9.47
N HIS A 6 26.31 68.77 8.20
CA HIS A 6 24.95 68.83 7.62
C HIS A 6 23.97 67.76 8.18
N VAL A 7 22.63 67.80 8.05
CA VAL A 7 21.73 67.78 6.86
C VAL A 7 20.28 67.95 7.41
N ASN A 8 19.46 68.94 7.02
CA ASN A 8 18.50 69.07 5.91
C ASN A 8 17.16 68.26 5.94
N ALA A 9 16.05 69.03 5.99
CA ALA A 9 14.79 68.96 5.22
C ALA A 9 13.81 67.74 5.21
N ASN A 10 12.58 68.02 5.68
CA ASN A 10 11.27 67.93 4.98
C ASN A 10 10.61 66.56 4.68
N GLN A 11 9.38 66.31 5.18
CA GLN A 11 8.28 65.65 4.42
C GLN A 11 6.90 65.63 5.13
N LYS A 12 5.85 65.72 4.29
CA LYS A 12 4.39 65.67 4.55
C LYS A 12 3.90 64.30 5.05
N GLY A 13 2.75 64.25 5.75
CA GLY A 13 2.02 62.99 5.99
C GLY A 13 0.54 63.18 6.39
N GLY A 14 -0.38 62.56 5.63
CA GLY A 14 -1.83 62.54 5.87
C GLY A 14 -2.26 61.68 7.07
N LYS A 15 -3.42 62.01 7.65
CA LYS A 15 -3.94 61.39 8.87
C LYS A 15 -4.49 59.98 8.62
N ALA A 16 -3.90 59.02 9.32
CA ALA A 16 -4.23 57.60 9.33
C ALA A 16 -5.34 57.24 10.35
N LYS A 17 -6.05 56.14 10.06
CA LYS A 17 -7.07 55.48 10.89
C LYS A 17 -6.59 55.21 12.32
N GLN A 18 -7.36 55.68 13.29
CA GLN A 18 -7.14 55.43 14.72
C GLN A 18 -7.60 54.00 15.06
N LYS A 19 -6.66 53.13 15.46
CA LYS A 19 -6.93 51.75 15.89
C LYS A 19 -7.58 51.76 17.28
N LEU A 20 -8.77 51.16 17.42
CA LEU A 20 -9.41 50.93 18.72
C LEU A 20 -8.64 49.89 19.55
N ASN A 21 -8.64 50.10 20.87
CA ASN A 21 -7.79 49.37 21.81
C ASN A 21 -8.22 47.91 21.97
N LYS A 22 -7.26 46.99 22.13
CA LYS A 22 -7.45 45.52 22.11
C LYS A 22 -8.48 45.02 23.15
N GLN A 23 -8.65 45.74 24.26
CA GLN A 23 -9.67 45.48 25.28
C GLN A 23 -11.10 45.80 24.81
N GLN A 24 -11.31 46.86 24.02
CA GLN A 24 -12.63 47.21 23.50
C GLN A 24 -13.11 46.17 22.47
N ASN A 25 -12.19 45.66 21.63
CA ASN A 25 -12.50 44.56 20.71
C ASN A 25 -12.83 43.25 21.44
N ALA A 26 -12.24 43.00 22.62
CA ALA A 26 -12.59 41.84 23.44
C ALA A 26 -13.98 41.98 24.09
N MET A 27 -14.32 43.19 24.57
CA MET A 27 -15.62 43.48 25.16
C MET A 27 -16.76 43.38 24.12
N ILE A 28 -16.54 43.87 22.90
CA ILE A 28 -17.51 43.77 21.80
C ILE A 28 -17.75 42.31 21.39
N ARG A 29 -16.71 41.47 21.36
CA ARG A 29 -16.86 40.04 21.05
C ARG A 29 -17.59 39.28 22.15
N MET A 30 -17.36 39.64 23.41
CA MET A 30 -18.08 39.06 24.55
C MET A 30 -19.56 39.44 24.53
N GLN A 31 -19.89 40.69 24.20
CA GLN A 31 -21.28 41.14 24.05
C GLN A 31 -22.03 40.35 22.96
N GLN A 32 -21.38 40.13 21.81
CA GLN A 32 -21.95 39.32 20.72
C GLN A 32 -22.13 37.83 21.06
N GLN A 33 -21.29 37.27 21.94
CA GLN A 33 -21.48 35.90 22.43
C GLN A 33 -22.64 35.80 23.43
N VAL A 34 -22.78 36.77 24.32
CA VAL A 34 -23.90 36.81 25.27
C VAL A 34 -25.23 36.97 24.55
N GLU A 35 -25.32 37.84 23.54
CA GLU A 35 -26.53 37.99 22.72
C GLU A 35 -26.92 36.68 22.01
N ARG A 36 -25.96 35.93 21.43
CA ARG A 36 -26.25 34.60 20.85
C ARG A 36 -26.72 33.57 21.87
N ILE A 37 -26.17 33.58 23.08
CA ILE A 37 -26.59 32.67 24.15
C ILE A 37 -28.01 33.02 24.62
N VAL A 38 -28.33 34.30 24.74
CA VAL A 38 -29.68 34.75 25.10
C VAL A 38 -30.68 34.42 24.00
N GLN A 39 -30.31 34.61 22.73
CA GLN A 39 -31.15 34.29 21.57
C GLN A 39 -31.40 32.79 21.45
N SER A 40 -30.37 31.95 21.61
CA SER A 40 -30.52 30.49 21.61
C SER A 40 -31.34 29.98 22.79
N ARG A 41 -31.25 30.62 23.97
CA ARG A 41 -32.15 30.31 25.09
C ARG A 41 -33.58 30.76 24.84
N LYS A 42 -33.80 31.92 24.22
CA LYS A 42 -35.14 32.39 23.84
C LYS A 42 -35.80 31.46 22.82
N GLU A 43 -35.07 31.04 21.78
CA GLU A 43 -35.56 30.07 20.80
C GLU A 43 -35.84 28.69 21.42
N ARG A 44 -35.03 28.28 22.42
CA ARG A 44 -35.27 27.03 23.16
C ARG A 44 -36.48 27.15 24.09
N MET A 45 -36.71 28.33 24.70
CA MET A 45 -37.91 28.61 25.51
C MET A 45 -39.18 28.67 24.66
N GLU A 46 -39.16 29.28 23.47
CA GLU A 46 -40.30 29.33 22.54
C GLU A 46 -40.64 27.92 22.00
N LYS A 47 -39.62 27.08 21.75
CA LYS A 47 -39.80 25.67 21.38
C LYS A 47 -40.27 24.78 22.53
N SER A 48 -39.95 25.10 23.79
CA SER A 48 -40.47 24.38 24.96
C SER A 48 -41.85 24.84 25.41
N ALA A 49 -42.20 26.13 25.18
CA ALA A 49 -43.52 26.68 25.51
C ALA A 49 -44.61 26.19 24.55
N SER A 50 -44.25 25.83 23.31
CA SER A 50 -45.17 25.26 22.31
C SER A 50 -45.42 23.74 22.47
N GLY A 51 -44.72 23.07 23.40
CA GLY A 51 -44.83 21.62 23.62
C GLY A 51 -45.37 21.21 25.00
N ALA A 52 -45.78 22.14 25.86
CA ALA A 52 -46.03 21.86 27.28
C ALA A 52 -47.47 22.12 27.78
N ALA A 53 -48.47 22.25 26.89
CA ALA A 53 -49.83 22.64 27.29
C ALA A 53 -50.90 21.52 27.26
N LEU A 54 -50.62 20.29 26.81
CA LEU A 54 -51.64 19.24 26.73
C LEU A 54 -51.03 17.83 26.85
N GLU A 55 -50.55 17.46 28.05
CA GLU A 55 -50.32 16.04 28.35
C GLU A 55 -50.47 15.78 29.85
N GLY A 56 -51.71 15.57 30.26
CA GLY A 56 -52.09 15.27 31.63
C GLY A 56 -53.39 14.49 31.66
N ALA A 57 -53.38 13.26 31.14
CA ALA A 57 -54.24 12.14 31.57
C ALA A 57 -54.12 10.96 30.58
N LEU A 58 -53.57 9.85 31.09
CA LEU A 58 -53.88 8.47 30.73
C LEU A 58 -53.34 7.91 29.39
N GLY A 59 -52.46 6.91 29.51
CA GLY A 59 -52.39 5.79 28.55
C GLY A 59 -51.08 5.62 27.80
N ARG A 60 -50.31 4.60 28.16
CA ARG A 60 -49.21 4.07 27.35
C ARG A 60 -49.78 3.37 26.12
N VAL A 61 -49.36 3.78 24.92
CA VAL A 61 -49.23 2.91 23.74
C VAL A 61 -48.21 3.51 22.77
N SER A 62 -47.35 2.64 22.24
CA SER A 62 -46.26 2.92 21.31
C SER A 62 -46.75 3.57 20.01
N LEU A 63 -46.24 4.75 19.69
CA LEU A 63 -46.42 5.39 18.38
C LEU A 63 -45.08 5.48 17.67
N SER A 64 -44.98 4.74 16.55
CA SER A 64 -43.89 4.84 15.58
C SER A 64 -43.78 6.27 15.08
N SER A 65 -42.57 6.83 15.15
CA SER A 65 -42.24 8.18 14.67
C SER A 65 -42.45 8.30 13.16
N THR A 66 -43.59 8.87 12.75
CA THR A 66 -43.82 9.42 11.41
C THR A 66 -43.27 10.84 11.33
N LYS A 67 -41.99 10.99 10.97
CA LYS A 67 -41.50 12.30 10.53
C LYS A 67 -40.34 12.29 9.53
N ASN A 68 -40.19 11.22 8.75
CA ASN A 68 -39.50 11.18 7.45
C ASN A 68 -39.84 9.86 6.72
N PRO A 69 -40.82 9.80 5.81
CA PRO A 69 -41.08 8.58 5.06
C PRO A 69 -39.91 8.28 4.11
N ARG A 70 -39.32 7.09 4.23
CA ARG A 70 -38.31 6.60 3.29
C ARG A 70 -38.97 6.37 1.93
N GLN A 71 -38.32 6.83 0.86
CA GLN A 71 -38.75 6.55 -0.51
C GLN A 71 -38.61 5.04 -0.79
N MET A 72 -39.73 4.42 -1.14
CA MET A 72 -39.81 3.03 -1.55
C MET A 72 -39.23 2.91 -2.97
N LEU A 73 -38.21 2.06 -3.15
CA LEU A 73 -37.56 1.81 -4.43
C LEU A 73 -38.58 1.20 -5.40
N GLN A 74 -39.10 2.01 -6.33
CA GLN A 74 -39.95 1.53 -7.41
C GLN A 74 -39.07 0.78 -8.42
N LEU A 75 -39.17 -0.55 -8.41
CA LEU A 75 -38.65 -1.39 -9.48
C LEU A 75 -39.48 -1.10 -10.75
N SER A 76 -38.86 -0.48 -11.75
CA SER A 76 -39.44 -0.33 -13.08
C SER A 76 -39.65 -1.71 -13.71
N ALA A 77 -40.88 -1.98 -14.13
CA ALA A 77 -41.33 -3.23 -14.75
C ALA A 77 -40.71 -3.53 -16.15
N ASP A 78 -39.67 -2.80 -16.55
CA ASP A 78 -38.93 -3.04 -17.79
C ASP A 78 -37.77 -4.04 -17.62
N ALA A 79 -37.34 -4.34 -16.39
CA ALA A 79 -36.29 -5.33 -16.12
C ALA A 79 -36.79 -6.80 -16.19
N ALA A 80 -38.11 -7.02 -16.20
CA ALA A 80 -38.71 -8.36 -16.24
C ALA A 80 -39.02 -8.89 -17.65
N LYS A 81 -38.83 -8.08 -18.71
CA LYS A 81 -39.09 -8.48 -20.11
C LYS A 81 -37.84 -8.84 -20.92
N ALA A 82 -36.63 -8.61 -20.39
CA ALA A 82 -35.39 -8.92 -21.09
C ALA A 82 -34.95 -10.41 -20.99
N ASN A 83 -35.65 -11.24 -20.21
CA ASN A 83 -35.21 -12.60 -19.89
C ASN A 83 -36.07 -13.72 -20.53
N LYS A 84 -36.77 -13.45 -21.65
CA LYS A 84 -37.63 -14.44 -22.32
C LYS A 84 -37.36 -14.65 -23.82
N GLU A 85 -36.26 -14.13 -24.36
CA GLU A 85 -35.85 -14.44 -25.73
C GLU A 85 -34.34 -14.60 -25.81
N ARG A 86 -33.86 -15.83 -25.60
CA ARG A 86 -32.70 -16.45 -26.27
C ARG A 86 -32.47 -17.85 -25.70
N GLY A 87 -33.14 -18.82 -26.33
CA GLY A 87 -32.70 -20.20 -26.36
C GLY A 87 -32.58 -20.62 -27.82
N SER A 88 -31.34 -20.77 -28.32
CA SER A 88 -30.89 -21.85 -29.21
C SER A 88 -29.51 -21.53 -29.80
N ASP A 89 -28.60 -22.49 -29.59
CA ASP A 89 -27.44 -22.88 -30.40
C ASP A 89 -26.06 -22.19 -30.27
N ALA A 90 -25.09 -23.11 -30.21
CA ALA A 90 -23.66 -23.05 -30.56
C ALA A 90 -22.61 -22.84 -29.46
N ALA A 91 -21.67 -23.78 -29.44
CA ALA A 91 -20.54 -23.97 -28.55
C ALA A 91 -19.51 -22.82 -28.56
N ALA A 92 -18.97 -22.47 -27.39
CA ALA A 92 -17.59 -21.97 -27.19
C ALA A 92 -17.26 -21.79 -25.69
N ALA A 93 -16.10 -22.34 -25.27
CA ALA A 93 -15.19 -22.01 -24.16
C ALA A 93 -15.71 -21.54 -22.76
N PRO A 94 -15.06 -21.99 -21.65
CA PRO A 94 -15.42 -21.55 -20.29
C PRO A 94 -15.06 -20.07 -20.06
N ASP A 95 -16.07 -19.30 -19.70
CA ASP A 95 -16.14 -17.84 -19.63
C ASP A 95 -15.43 -17.25 -18.39
N ALA A 96 -14.51 -16.32 -18.65
CA ALA A 96 -13.75 -15.52 -17.67
C ALA A 96 -14.59 -14.41 -16.99
N GLY A 97 -15.90 -14.33 -17.31
CA GLY A 97 -16.87 -13.48 -16.62
C GLY A 97 -17.06 -13.86 -15.15
N HIS A 98 -17.05 -15.16 -14.82
CA HIS A 98 -17.31 -15.62 -13.46
C HIS A 98 -16.25 -15.21 -12.43
N ALA A 99 -14.97 -15.15 -12.81
CA ALA A 99 -13.92 -14.71 -11.89
C ALA A 99 -13.92 -13.18 -11.69
N ARG A 100 -14.28 -12.42 -12.74
CA ARG A 100 -14.38 -10.95 -12.70
C ARG A 100 -15.58 -10.50 -11.88
N ASP A 101 -16.71 -11.19 -12.02
CA ASP A 101 -17.88 -10.98 -11.17
C ASP A 101 -17.69 -11.58 -9.77
N ALA A 102 -17.00 -12.71 -9.59
CA ALA A 102 -16.70 -13.22 -8.25
C ALA A 102 -15.79 -12.28 -7.45
N VAL A 103 -14.75 -11.70 -8.07
CA VAL A 103 -13.88 -10.72 -7.40
C VAL A 103 -14.61 -9.41 -7.15
N ARG A 104 -15.41 -8.93 -8.11
CA ARG A 104 -16.21 -7.70 -7.96
C ARG A 104 -17.34 -7.87 -6.95
N GLN A 105 -18.05 -8.99 -6.96
CA GLN A 105 -19.12 -9.35 -6.03
C GLN A 105 -18.55 -9.68 -4.64
N ALA A 106 -17.35 -10.24 -4.54
CA ALA A 106 -16.63 -10.35 -3.27
C ALA A 106 -16.18 -8.98 -2.74
N LEU A 107 -15.77 -8.04 -3.61
CA LEU A 107 -15.43 -6.66 -3.24
C LEU A 107 -16.67 -5.80 -2.91
N GLU A 108 -17.79 -5.99 -3.63
CA GLU A 108 -19.07 -5.31 -3.40
C GLU A 108 -19.77 -5.87 -2.16
N GLY A 109 -19.66 -7.18 -1.91
CA GLY A 109 -20.06 -7.82 -0.65
C GLY A 109 -19.18 -7.44 0.55
N ALA A 110 -17.91 -7.04 0.30
CA ALA A 110 -16.98 -6.55 1.32
C ALA A 110 -17.09 -5.03 1.60
N SER A 111 -18.10 -4.34 1.06
CA SER A 111 -18.37 -2.92 1.35
C SER A 111 -17.20 -1.98 1.04
N LEU A 112 -16.91 -1.78 -0.24
CA LEU A 112 -16.12 -0.64 -0.72
C LEU A 112 -16.98 0.61 -1.04
N GLY A 113 -18.28 0.58 -0.75
CA GLY A 113 -19.18 1.73 -0.89
C GLY A 113 -19.38 2.46 0.45
N GLY A 114 -18.77 3.64 0.59
CA GLY A 114 -19.00 4.51 1.74
C GLY A 114 -20.48 4.88 1.88
N GLY A 115 -21.12 4.37 2.94
CA GLY A 115 -22.48 4.77 3.32
C GLY A 115 -23.33 3.62 3.85
N GLY A 116 -23.05 3.13 5.07
CA GLY A 116 -24.00 2.20 5.70
C GLY A 116 -23.67 1.73 7.12
N ASN A 117 -22.41 1.45 7.45
CA ASN A 117 -22.06 0.76 8.71
C ASN A 117 -20.94 1.46 9.50
N ALA A 118 -21.16 2.72 9.88
CA ALA A 118 -20.26 3.44 10.79
C ALA A 118 -20.31 2.94 12.26
N ASP A 119 -21.06 1.86 12.56
CA ASP A 119 -21.38 1.41 13.93
C ASP A 119 -20.69 0.10 14.36
N VAL A 120 -19.71 -0.41 13.60
CA VAL A 120 -18.94 -1.63 13.98
C VAL A 120 -17.43 -1.42 13.86
N ARG A 121 -16.93 -0.27 14.32
CA ARG A 121 -15.49 -0.13 14.54
C ARG A 121 -15.09 -0.94 15.76
N ARG A 122 -14.18 -1.89 15.57
CA ARG A 122 -13.59 -2.71 16.64
C ARG A 122 -12.17 -2.23 16.92
N ASP A 123 -11.76 -2.38 18.18
CA ASP A 123 -10.37 -2.16 18.54
C ASP A 123 -9.47 -3.17 17.78
N PRO A 124 -8.25 -2.76 17.40
CA PRO A 124 -7.31 -3.66 16.75
C PRO A 124 -6.98 -4.85 17.65
N LEU A 125 -6.77 -6.01 17.03
CA LEU A 125 -6.44 -7.24 17.75
C LEU A 125 -5.21 -7.05 18.64
N THR A 126 -5.30 -7.49 19.89
CA THR A 126 -4.16 -7.44 20.81
C THR A 126 -3.09 -8.46 20.42
N LYS A 127 -1.83 -8.22 20.81
CA LYS A 127 -0.72 -9.15 20.55
C LYS A 127 -1.01 -10.58 21.05
N HIS A 128 -1.69 -10.72 22.19
CA HIS A 128 -2.04 -12.02 22.75
C HIS A 128 -3.08 -12.74 21.88
N GLU A 129 -4.14 -12.04 21.46
CA GLU A 129 -5.15 -12.60 20.57
C GLU A 129 -4.56 -13.01 19.22
N VAL A 130 -3.71 -12.16 18.63
CA VAL A 130 -2.97 -12.47 17.39
C VAL A 130 -2.19 -13.76 17.53
N LEU A 131 -1.39 -13.91 18.61
CA LEU A 131 -0.60 -15.13 18.82
C LEU A 131 -1.49 -16.37 19.01
N ARG A 132 -2.60 -16.25 19.73
CA ARG A 132 -3.54 -17.36 19.91
C ARG A 132 -4.19 -17.80 18.60
N ILE A 133 -4.59 -16.85 17.76
CA ILE A 133 -5.13 -17.14 16.43
C ILE A 133 -4.04 -17.78 15.55
N LEU A 134 -2.80 -17.28 15.61
CA LEU A 134 -1.69 -17.84 14.86
C LEU A 134 -1.40 -19.29 15.24
N GLU A 135 -1.35 -19.65 16.52
CA GLU A 135 -1.14 -21.06 16.91
C GLU A 135 -2.25 -21.96 16.35
N ARG A 136 -3.51 -21.53 16.43
CA ARG A 136 -4.63 -22.26 15.82
C ARG A 136 -4.49 -22.40 14.31
N LEU A 137 -4.06 -21.35 13.61
CA LEU A 137 -3.81 -21.41 12.17
C LEU A 137 -2.66 -22.34 11.82
N TYR A 138 -1.60 -22.38 12.64
CA TYR A 138 -0.51 -23.34 12.48
C TYR A 138 -1.04 -24.77 12.64
N ASP A 139 -1.82 -25.06 13.67
CA ASP A 139 -2.42 -26.38 13.87
C ASP A 139 -3.25 -26.83 12.66
N LEU A 140 -4.08 -25.93 12.10
CA LEU A 140 -4.87 -26.20 10.89
C LEU A 140 -3.99 -26.46 9.67
N VAL A 141 -2.92 -25.69 9.46
CA VAL A 141 -1.97 -25.93 8.35
C VAL A 141 -1.22 -27.25 8.53
N LEU A 142 -0.80 -27.59 9.75
CA LEU A 142 -0.17 -28.88 10.02
C LEU A 142 -1.13 -30.05 9.76
N GLN A 143 -2.40 -29.92 10.16
CA GLN A 143 -3.44 -30.91 9.86
C GLN A 143 -3.63 -31.07 8.35
N LEU A 144 -3.68 -29.98 7.57
CA LEU A 144 -3.76 -30.04 6.11
C LEU A 144 -2.52 -30.69 5.47
N GLU A 145 -1.32 -30.38 5.98
CA GLU A 145 -0.08 -31.01 5.52
C GLU A 145 -0.05 -32.51 5.85
N GLN A 146 -0.65 -32.93 6.97
CA GLN A 146 -0.78 -34.34 7.35
C GLN A 146 -1.84 -35.06 6.51
N LEU A 147 -3.00 -34.46 6.29
CA LEU A 147 -4.05 -34.99 5.41
C LEU A 147 -3.52 -35.19 3.98
N ARG A 148 -2.68 -34.28 3.50
CA ARG A 148 -2.00 -34.42 2.20
C ARG A 148 -1.02 -35.60 2.16
N ARG A 149 -0.31 -35.89 3.26
CA ARG A 149 0.60 -37.05 3.34
C ARG A 149 -0.16 -38.37 3.43
N ASN A 150 -1.29 -38.35 4.12
CA ASN A 150 -2.15 -39.52 4.33
C ASN A 150 -3.22 -39.65 3.24
N ALA A 151 -3.01 -39.07 2.06
CA ALA A 151 -3.96 -39.12 0.97
C ALA A 151 -4.19 -40.59 0.55
N PRO A 152 -5.45 -41.08 0.55
CA PRO A 152 -5.76 -42.41 0.05
C PRO A 152 -5.38 -42.50 -1.44
N ALA A 153 -5.19 -43.71 -1.98
CA ALA A 153 -4.93 -43.87 -3.40
C ALA A 153 -6.12 -43.28 -4.20
N ALA A 154 -5.82 -42.49 -5.23
CA ALA A 154 -6.87 -41.98 -6.11
C ALA A 154 -7.65 -43.17 -6.67
N PRO A 155 -8.99 -43.12 -6.70
CA PRO A 155 -9.76 -44.17 -7.34
C PRO A 155 -9.33 -44.22 -8.80
N GLY A 156 -8.52 -45.21 -9.16
CA GLY A 156 -8.16 -45.46 -10.55
C GLY A 156 -9.41 -45.85 -11.35
N GLU A 157 -9.25 -46.01 -12.66
CA GLU A 157 -10.23 -46.69 -13.52
C GLU A 157 -10.32 -48.19 -13.17
N VAL A 158 -10.49 -48.52 -11.90
CA VAL A 158 -10.77 -49.89 -11.44
C VAL A 158 -12.25 -50.11 -11.71
N GLY A 159 -12.56 -51.17 -12.46
CA GLY A 159 -13.91 -51.50 -12.91
C GLY A 159 -14.95 -51.39 -11.79
N VAL A 160 -16.09 -50.80 -12.13
CA VAL A 160 -17.18 -50.38 -11.24
C VAL A 160 -17.89 -51.57 -10.54
N GLU A 161 -17.37 -52.79 -10.65
CA GLU A 161 -18.03 -54.03 -10.24
C GLU A 161 -17.47 -54.68 -8.96
N ASP A 162 -16.38 -54.16 -8.38
CA ASP A 162 -15.84 -54.66 -7.10
C ASP A 162 -16.29 -53.78 -5.91
N ASP A 163 -16.86 -54.41 -4.86
CA ASP A 163 -17.23 -53.74 -3.59
C ASP A 163 -16.06 -52.94 -2.99
N ALA A 164 -14.82 -53.43 -3.18
CA ALA A 164 -13.59 -52.76 -2.77
C ALA A 164 -13.34 -51.42 -3.50
N GLY A 165 -13.77 -51.30 -4.76
CA GLY A 165 -13.69 -50.05 -5.53
C GLY A 165 -14.68 -49.00 -5.03
N ALA A 166 -15.88 -49.42 -4.62
CA ALA A 166 -16.87 -48.54 -4.01
C ALA A 166 -16.41 -48.02 -2.64
N GLU A 167 -15.82 -48.88 -1.79
CA GLU A 167 -15.24 -48.50 -0.50
C GLU A 167 -14.05 -47.54 -0.67
N ALA A 168 -13.16 -47.80 -1.63
CA ALA A 168 -12.03 -46.91 -1.93
C ALA A 168 -12.50 -45.52 -2.39
N LYS A 169 -13.54 -45.46 -3.23
CA LYS A 169 -14.15 -44.20 -3.68
C LYS A 169 -14.84 -43.46 -2.53
N ALA A 170 -15.51 -44.18 -1.63
CA ALA A 170 -16.13 -43.60 -0.44
C ALA A 170 -15.07 -43.02 0.52
N ALA A 171 -13.98 -43.74 0.76
CA ALA A 171 -12.84 -43.27 1.56
C ALA A 171 -12.16 -42.04 0.95
N TRP A 172 -11.99 -42.01 -0.38
CA TRP A 172 -11.49 -40.84 -1.11
C TRP A 172 -12.42 -39.62 -0.96
N ASN A 173 -13.73 -39.81 -1.13
CA ASN A 173 -14.70 -38.73 -0.97
C ASN A 173 -14.74 -38.19 0.46
N ALA A 174 -14.66 -39.08 1.47
CA ALA A 174 -14.59 -38.69 2.87
C ALA A 174 -13.33 -37.87 3.18
N HIS A 175 -12.17 -38.29 2.65
CA HIS A 175 -10.91 -37.57 2.79
C HIS A 175 -10.97 -36.18 2.14
N GLN A 176 -11.56 -36.06 0.95
CA GLN A 176 -11.77 -34.78 0.29
C GLN A 176 -12.71 -33.86 1.09
N ALA A 177 -13.77 -34.40 1.69
CA ALA A 177 -14.68 -33.64 2.53
C ALA A 177 -13.98 -33.12 3.81
N GLU A 178 -13.15 -33.95 4.45
CA GLU A 178 -12.35 -33.55 5.61
C GLU A 178 -11.35 -32.45 5.23
N GLN A 179 -10.64 -32.61 4.12
CA GLN A 179 -9.72 -31.59 3.60
C GLN A 179 -10.45 -30.27 3.31
N ALA A 180 -11.62 -30.30 2.68
CA ALA A 180 -12.41 -29.11 2.40
C ALA A 180 -12.90 -28.43 3.69
N ALA A 181 -13.30 -29.19 4.71
CA ALA A 181 -13.73 -28.65 6.00
C ALA A 181 -12.58 -27.92 6.72
N VAL A 182 -11.39 -28.52 6.76
CA VAL A 182 -10.21 -27.90 7.39
C VAL A 182 -9.74 -26.67 6.59
N THR A 183 -9.77 -26.72 5.25
CA THR A 183 -9.48 -25.54 4.41
C THR A 183 -10.50 -24.41 4.62
N GLY A 184 -11.78 -24.74 4.79
CA GLY A 184 -12.82 -23.76 5.13
C GLY A 184 -12.62 -23.12 6.50
N ALA A 185 -12.21 -23.91 7.50
CA ALA A 185 -11.84 -23.40 8.82
C ALA A 185 -10.61 -22.49 8.74
N LEU A 186 -9.58 -22.88 7.99
CA LEU A 186 -8.38 -22.06 7.74
C LEU A 186 -8.76 -20.72 7.11
N TRP A 187 -9.61 -20.72 6.09
CA TRP A 187 -10.06 -19.51 5.40
C TRP A 187 -10.83 -18.56 6.33
N THR A 188 -11.70 -19.11 7.18
CA THR A 188 -12.47 -18.33 8.15
C THR A 188 -11.57 -17.71 9.21
N GLU A 189 -10.61 -18.47 9.75
CA GLU A 189 -9.68 -18.00 10.79
C GLU A 189 -8.64 -17.00 10.26
N LEU A 190 -8.32 -17.01 8.95
CA LEU A 190 -7.47 -15.99 8.33
C LEU A 190 -8.14 -14.60 8.31
N ARG A 191 -9.48 -14.52 8.47
CA ARG A 191 -10.26 -13.27 8.56
C ARG A 191 -10.00 -12.28 7.42
N VAL A 192 -9.78 -12.80 6.21
CA VAL A 192 -9.52 -12.00 5.01
C VAL A 192 -10.78 -11.26 4.54
N LEU A 193 -11.97 -11.84 4.79
CA LEU A 193 -13.24 -11.29 4.33
C LEU A 193 -13.87 -10.26 5.29
N GLU A 194 -13.18 -9.92 6.38
CA GLU A 194 -13.67 -8.85 7.26
C GLU A 194 -13.59 -7.49 6.50
N PRO A 195 -14.63 -6.64 6.59
CA PRO A 195 -14.59 -5.32 5.98
C PRO A 195 -13.37 -4.49 6.42
N LEU A 196 -12.73 -3.84 5.44
CA LEU A 196 -11.49 -3.08 5.62
C LEU A 196 -11.56 -1.98 6.70
N GLU A 197 -12.75 -1.43 6.95
CA GLU A 197 -12.95 -0.29 7.86
C GLU A 197 -13.29 -0.71 9.31
N ILE A 198 -13.27 -2.01 9.61
CA ILE A 198 -13.60 -2.51 10.95
C ILE A 198 -12.55 -2.12 11.98
N SER A 199 -11.26 -2.25 11.67
CA SER A 199 -10.18 -1.91 12.60
C SER A 199 -8.95 -1.38 11.86
N ASP A 200 -8.24 -0.44 12.49
CA ASP A 200 -6.95 0.07 12.03
C ASP A 200 -5.86 -0.32 13.04
N PRO A 201 -4.98 -1.30 12.74
CA PRO A 201 -4.88 -2.11 11.51
C PRO A 201 -5.93 -3.21 11.37
N HIS A 202 -6.17 -3.65 10.14
CA HIS A 202 -7.10 -4.74 9.80
C HIS A 202 -6.71 -6.06 10.52
N PRO A 203 -7.65 -6.95 10.88
CA PRO A 203 -7.34 -8.18 11.62
C PRO A 203 -6.32 -9.08 10.90
N PHE A 204 -6.45 -9.23 9.59
CA PHE A 204 -5.48 -9.97 8.77
C PHE A 204 -4.09 -9.30 8.77
N VAL A 205 -4.01 -7.97 8.75
CA VAL A 205 -2.74 -7.24 8.85
C VAL A 205 -2.10 -7.43 10.22
N SER A 206 -2.91 -7.45 11.28
CA SER A 206 -2.46 -7.72 12.64
C SER A 206 -1.84 -9.12 12.76
N LEU A 207 -2.36 -10.13 12.05
CA LEU A 207 -1.73 -11.45 11.98
C LEU A 207 -0.36 -11.41 11.32
N LEU A 208 -0.21 -10.59 10.26
CA LEU A 208 1.04 -10.41 9.52
C LEU A 208 2.07 -9.53 10.23
N SER A 209 1.74 -8.87 11.35
CA SER A 209 2.71 -8.04 12.09
C SER A 209 3.78 -8.88 12.81
N SER A 210 3.61 -10.20 12.89
CA SER A 210 4.57 -11.11 13.51
C SER A 210 5.34 -11.93 12.47
N ALA A 211 6.59 -12.28 12.78
CA ALA A 211 7.39 -13.15 11.89
C ALA A 211 6.75 -14.53 11.68
N LYS A 212 6.02 -15.05 12.68
CA LYS A 212 5.25 -16.30 12.55
C LYS A 212 4.16 -16.16 11.50
N GLY A 213 3.36 -15.10 11.55
CA GLY A 213 2.32 -14.82 10.54
C GLY A 213 2.88 -14.71 9.13
N LYS A 214 4.00 -13.99 8.95
CA LYS A 214 4.67 -13.84 7.65
C LYS A 214 5.14 -15.17 7.05
N ARG A 215 5.70 -16.07 7.88
CA ARG A 215 6.16 -17.40 7.46
C ARG A 215 5.02 -18.40 7.24
N LEU A 216 3.90 -18.22 7.94
CA LEU A 216 2.71 -19.03 7.79
C LEU A 216 2.00 -18.76 6.47
N LEU A 217 1.93 -17.49 6.04
CA LEU A 217 1.11 -17.09 4.89
C LEU A 217 1.43 -17.90 3.61
N PRO A 218 2.69 -18.02 3.14
CA PRO A 218 2.99 -18.80 1.93
C PRO A 218 2.63 -20.29 2.06
N ARG A 219 2.67 -20.85 3.28
CA ARG A 219 2.25 -22.23 3.54
C ARG A 219 0.74 -22.37 3.45
N ALA A 220 0.00 -21.45 4.06
CA ALA A 220 -1.46 -21.40 3.98
C ALA A 220 -1.95 -21.20 2.53
N LEU A 221 -1.31 -20.31 1.76
CA LEU A 221 -1.66 -20.04 0.35
C LEU A 221 -1.55 -21.29 -0.54
N ARG A 222 -0.65 -22.23 -0.24
CA ARG A 222 -0.53 -23.49 -1.01
C ARG A 222 -1.72 -24.43 -0.90
N HIS A 223 -2.53 -24.28 0.15
CA HIS A 223 -3.73 -25.09 0.39
C HIS A 223 -5.02 -24.37 -0.02
N LEU A 224 -4.93 -23.09 -0.35
CA LEU A 224 -6.07 -22.28 -0.76
C LEU A 224 -6.25 -22.36 -2.29
N SER A 225 -7.48 -22.09 -2.73
CA SER A 225 -7.77 -21.96 -4.17
C SER A 225 -7.08 -20.72 -4.77
N SER A 226 -7.00 -20.68 -6.11
CA SER A 226 -6.46 -19.51 -6.83
C SER A 226 -7.24 -18.22 -6.52
N GLU A 227 -8.58 -18.31 -6.45
CA GLU A 227 -9.46 -17.18 -6.12
C GLU A 227 -9.26 -16.66 -4.69
N GLN A 228 -9.14 -17.58 -3.72
CA GLN A 228 -8.83 -17.23 -2.33
C GLN A 228 -7.44 -16.62 -2.19
N THR A 229 -6.45 -17.16 -2.91
CA THR A 229 -5.08 -16.63 -2.95
C THR A 229 -5.05 -15.21 -3.50
N LEU A 230 -5.77 -14.97 -4.60
CA LEU A 230 -5.92 -13.64 -5.18
C LEU A 230 -6.59 -12.69 -4.18
N THR A 231 -7.65 -13.12 -3.52
CA THR A 231 -8.37 -12.31 -2.53
C THR A 231 -7.47 -11.95 -1.34
N ALA A 232 -6.72 -12.92 -0.81
CA ALA A 232 -5.78 -12.70 0.29
C ALA A 232 -4.64 -11.76 -0.09
N LEU A 233 -4.04 -11.93 -1.27
CA LEU A 233 -2.98 -11.03 -1.73
C LEU A 233 -3.51 -9.64 -2.06
N THR A 234 -4.71 -9.52 -2.62
CA THR A 234 -5.38 -8.23 -2.86
C THR A 234 -5.65 -7.51 -1.54
N MET A 235 -6.01 -8.24 -0.48
CA MET A 235 -6.14 -7.69 0.86
C MET A 235 -4.81 -7.16 1.41
N VAL A 236 -3.68 -7.87 1.20
CA VAL A 236 -2.35 -7.35 1.54
C VAL A 236 -2.06 -6.04 0.79
N VAL A 237 -2.39 -5.97 -0.50
CA VAL A 237 -2.17 -4.78 -1.34
C VAL A 237 -3.04 -3.59 -0.91
N ALA A 238 -4.31 -3.84 -0.59
CA ALA A 238 -5.23 -2.80 -0.15
C ALA A 238 -4.83 -2.19 1.21
N SER A 239 -4.14 -2.96 2.05
CA SER A 239 -3.75 -2.57 3.40
C SER A 239 -2.24 -2.36 3.57
N PHE A 240 -1.53 -2.15 2.45
CA PHE A 240 -0.07 -2.14 2.41
C PHE A 240 0.55 -1.05 3.30
N GLU A 241 -0.06 0.14 3.38
CA GLU A 241 0.39 1.22 4.25
C GLU A 241 0.32 0.86 5.75
N SER A 242 -0.69 0.06 6.13
CA SER A 242 -0.90 -0.35 7.52
C SER A 242 0.03 -1.46 8.00
N LEU A 243 0.74 -2.13 7.07
CA LEU A 243 1.72 -3.17 7.39
C LEU A 243 2.84 -2.61 8.27
N ASP A 244 3.29 -3.43 9.21
CA ASP A 244 4.40 -3.10 10.12
C ASP A 244 5.68 -2.73 9.34
N VAL A 245 5.91 -3.40 8.21
CA VAL A 245 7.07 -3.15 7.35
C VAL A 245 7.08 -1.73 6.75
N VAL A 246 5.91 -1.19 6.41
CA VAL A 246 5.79 0.17 5.87
C VAL A 246 5.78 1.20 7.00
N ARG A 247 5.02 0.92 8.07
CA ARG A 247 4.92 1.82 9.23
C ARG A 247 6.27 2.03 9.91
N ASN A 248 7.05 0.96 10.08
CA ASN A 248 8.37 0.98 10.70
C ASN A 248 9.50 1.25 9.70
N GLY A 249 9.19 1.43 8.41
CA GLY A 249 10.19 1.70 7.38
C GLY A 249 11.07 2.92 7.67
N ARG A 250 10.50 3.96 8.29
CA ARG A 250 11.24 5.18 8.69
C ARG A 250 12.34 4.91 9.72
N LEU A 251 12.21 3.85 10.53
CA LEU A 251 13.23 3.47 11.51
C LEU A 251 14.51 2.94 10.83
N LEU A 252 14.41 2.45 9.59
CA LEU A 252 15.56 1.97 8.82
C LEU A 252 16.49 3.11 8.38
N ASP A 253 15.94 4.31 8.26
CA ASP A 253 16.67 5.52 7.84
C ASP A 253 17.28 6.26 9.05
N ASP A 254 16.92 5.87 10.28
CA ASP A 254 17.47 6.44 11.51
C ASP A 254 18.88 5.89 11.78
N LEU A 255 19.87 6.79 11.77
CA LEU A 255 21.27 6.52 12.04
C LEU A 255 21.69 6.92 13.47
N SER A 256 20.74 7.22 14.37
CA SER A 256 21.09 7.51 15.76
C SER A 256 21.65 6.27 16.47
N ASP A 257 22.71 6.49 17.26
CA ASP A 257 23.39 5.44 18.04
C ASP A 257 22.68 5.13 19.39
N ASP A 258 21.43 5.57 19.56
CA ASP A 258 20.64 5.29 20.75
C ASP A 258 20.36 3.78 20.84
N PRO A 259 20.77 3.07 21.92
CA PRO A 259 20.64 1.61 22.01
C PRO A 259 19.23 1.07 21.74
N THR A 260 18.21 1.76 22.24
CA THR A 260 16.79 1.39 22.06
C THR A 260 16.33 1.53 20.60
N ARG A 261 16.83 2.54 19.88
CA ARG A 261 16.50 2.77 18.47
C ARG A 261 17.26 1.80 17.56
N VAL A 262 18.50 1.46 17.92
CA VAL A 262 19.28 0.44 17.22
C VAL A 262 18.59 -0.93 17.30
N GLU A 263 18.07 -1.30 18.46
CA GLU A 263 17.28 -2.54 18.62
C GLU A 263 16.00 -2.50 17.77
N ALA A 264 15.21 -1.43 17.87
CA ALA A 264 13.98 -1.27 17.08
C ALA A 264 14.24 -1.30 15.57
N ARG A 265 15.34 -0.70 15.11
CA ARG A 265 15.77 -0.73 13.71
C ARG A 265 16.15 -2.13 13.26
N ARG A 266 16.94 -2.87 14.06
CA ARG A 266 17.31 -4.26 13.77
C ARG A 266 16.09 -5.17 13.69
N ASP A 267 15.11 -4.95 14.56
CA ASP A 267 13.85 -5.69 14.52
C ASP A 267 13.07 -5.35 13.25
N ALA A 268 12.95 -4.06 12.90
CA ALA A 268 12.30 -3.63 11.65
C ALA A 268 13.00 -4.22 10.40
N GLU A 269 14.33 -4.30 10.40
CA GLU A 269 15.11 -4.89 9.31
C GLU A 269 14.83 -6.39 9.18
N ARG A 270 14.89 -7.14 10.29
CA ARG A 270 14.55 -8.58 10.31
C ARG A 270 13.13 -8.85 9.85
N GLN A 271 12.18 -8.02 10.28
CA GLN A 271 10.77 -8.11 9.88
C GLN A 271 10.58 -7.81 8.39
N SER A 272 11.31 -6.84 7.85
CA SER A 272 11.30 -6.47 6.44
C SER A 272 11.91 -7.55 5.56
N GLU A 273 13.05 -8.12 5.97
CA GLU A 273 13.71 -9.23 5.27
C GLU A 273 12.85 -10.51 5.29
N THR A 274 12.22 -10.80 6.43
CA THR A 274 11.29 -11.94 6.51
C THR A 274 10.11 -11.74 5.56
N PHE A 275 9.54 -10.54 5.48
CA PHE A 275 8.48 -10.23 4.52
C PHE A 275 8.97 -10.38 3.07
N ALA A 276 10.15 -9.84 2.75
CA ALA A 276 10.73 -9.88 1.42
C ALA A 276 11.08 -11.30 0.95
N THR A 277 11.46 -12.20 1.86
CA THR A 277 11.81 -13.59 1.51
C THR A 277 10.62 -14.54 1.47
N THR A 278 9.46 -14.15 2.03
CA THR A 278 8.28 -15.02 2.16
C THR A 278 7.11 -14.55 1.31
N ILE A 279 6.69 -13.30 1.48
CA ILE A 279 5.47 -12.75 0.86
C ILE A 279 5.75 -12.27 -0.57
N VAL A 280 6.87 -11.57 -0.81
CA VAL A 280 7.22 -11.07 -2.15
C VAL A 280 7.32 -12.19 -3.20
N PRO A 281 7.94 -13.37 -2.93
CA PRO A 281 7.91 -14.49 -3.87
C PRO A 281 6.50 -15.02 -4.16
N SER A 282 5.63 -15.03 -3.15
CA SER A 282 4.22 -15.44 -3.31
C SER A 282 3.47 -14.43 -4.20
N MET A 283 3.75 -13.14 -4.06
CA MET A 283 3.21 -12.09 -4.92
C MET A 283 3.76 -12.20 -6.35
N MET A 284 5.04 -12.49 -6.52
CA MET A 284 5.67 -12.71 -7.84
C MET A 284 5.05 -13.91 -8.57
N GLN A 285 4.82 -15.01 -7.84
CA GLN A 285 4.18 -16.20 -8.39
C GLN A 285 2.73 -15.92 -8.82
N MET A 286 1.98 -15.14 -8.04
CA MET A 286 0.63 -14.74 -8.44
C MET A 286 0.67 -13.77 -9.63
N ALA A 287 1.55 -12.77 -9.61
CA ALA A 287 1.68 -11.79 -10.68
C ALA A 287 2.05 -12.43 -12.02
N SER A 288 2.93 -13.44 -12.03
CA SER A 288 3.34 -14.11 -13.28
C SER A 288 2.19 -14.83 -14.00
N THR A 289 1.15 -15.25 -13.26
CA THR A 289 -0.04 -15.90 -13.81
C THR A 289 -1.22 -14.94 -14.01
N ALA A 290 -1.15 -13.74 -13.43
CA ALA A 290 -2.24 -12.77 -13.47
C ALA A 290 -2.42 -12.17 -14.89
N PRO A 291 -3.66 -12.06 -15.40
CA PRO A 291 -3.99 -11.31 -16.61
C PRO A 291 -3.97 -9.80 -16.38
N MET A 292 -3.92 -9.01 -17.47
CA MET A 292 -3.79 -7.54 -17.41
C MET A 292 -4.84 -6.87 -16.51
N ARG A 293 -6.10 -7.30 -16.58
CA ARG A 293 -7.15 -6.75 -15.72
C ARG A 293 -6.88 -6.92 -14.22
N ILE A 294 -6.34 -8.07 -13.79
CA ILE A 294 -6.05 -8.29 -12.36
C ILE A 294 -4.89 -7.38 -11.94
N VAL A 295 -3.85 -7.28 -12.75
CA VAL A 295 -2.71 -6.39 -12.52
C VAL A 295 -3.17 -4.93 -12.42
N SER A 296 -4.01 -4.48 -13.37
CA SER A 296 -4.57 -3.13 -13.38
C SER A 296 -5.48 -2.86 -12.18
N GLY A 297 -6.36 -3.80 -11.83
CA GLY A 297 -7.25 -3.69 -10.68
C GLY A 297 -6.50 -3.61 -9.35
N MET A 298 -5.47 -4.45 -9.17
CA MET A 298 -4.63 -4.40 -7.97
C MET A 298 -3.81 -3.10 -7.88
N LEU A 299 -3.32 -2.60 -9.01
CA LEU A 299 -2.62 -1.31 -9.05
C LEU A 299 -3.57 -0.14 -8.74
N ALA A 300 -4.80 -0.18 -9.26
CA ALA A 300 -5.82 0.82 -8.94
C ALA A 300 -6.15 0.83 -7.44
N LEU A 301 -6.43 -0.35 -6.86
CA LEU A 301 -6.67 -0.50 -5.43
C LEU A 301 -5.49 -0.01 -4.59
N PHE A 302 -4.27 -0.31 -5.05
CA PHE A 302 -3.05 0.16 -4.39
C PHE A 302 -3.01 1.69 -4.32
N VAL A 303 -3.22 2.39 -5.44
CA VAL A 303 -3.11 3.86 -5.47
C VAL A 303 -4.28 4.56 -4.78
N GLU A 304 -5.47 3.94 -4.76
CA GLU A 304 -6.63 4.52 -4.08
C GLU A 304 -6.51 4.46 -2.55
N ARG A 305 -6.01 3.34 -2.01
CA ARG A 305 -6.04 3.05 -0.56
C ARG A 305 -4.72 3.34 0.17
N ASN A 306 -3.62 3.52 -0.54
CA ASN A 306 -2.30 3.73 0.08
C ASN A 306 -1.65 5.02 -0.40
N ASP A 307 -0.80 5.62 0.43
CA ASP A 307 0.16 6.63 -0.04
C ASP A 307 1.31 5.96 -0.81
N PRO A 308 1.37 6.09 -2.15
CA PRO A 308 2.37 5.40 -2.96
C PRO A 308 3.79 5.87 -2.64
N VAL A 309 3.99 7.12 -2.20
CA VAL A 309 5.33 7.63 -1.84
C VAL A 309 5.83 6.93 -0.58
N ARG A 310 5.01 6.85 0.46
CA ARG A 310 5.40 6.20 1.71
C ARG A 310 5.68 4.71 1.53
N VAL A 311 4.88 4.03 0.71
CA VAL A 311 5.09 2.59 0.44
C VAL A 311 6.39 2.35 -0.33
N THR A 312 6.67 3.17 -1.35
CA THR A 312 7.87 3.04 -2.19
C THR A 312 9.17 3.47 -1.50
N GLN A 313 9.11 4.05 -0.31
CA GLN A 313 10.30 4.23 0.52
C GLN A 313 10.79 2.91 1.16
N THR A 314 9.99 1.83 1.10
CA THR A 314 10.34 0.54 1.70
C THR A 314 10.71 -0.51 0.66
N ARG A 315 11.64 -1.41 0.99
CA ARG A 315 12.10 -2.47 0.07
C ARG A 315 10.94 -3.33 -0.47
N PRO A 316 9.98 -3.79 0.35
CA PRO A 316 8.87 -4.59 -0.19
C PRO A 316 7.90 -3.80 -1.05
N GLY A 317 7.68 -2.51 -0.75
CA GLY A 317 6.83 -1.64 -1.58
C GLY A 317 7.44 -1.40 -2.97
N VAL A 318 8.75 -1.14 -3.02
CA VAL A 318 9.50 -1.05 -4.28
C VAL A 318 9.43 -2.35 -5.05
N ALA A 319 9.73 -3.49 -4.40
CA ALA A 319 9.69 -4.80 -5.04
C ALA A 319 8.30 -5.12 -5.59
N PHE A 320 7.24 -4.84 -4.83
CA PHE A 320 5.86 -5.01 -5.26
C PHE A 320 5.55 -4.22 -6.53
N LEU A 321 5.78 -2.90 -6.54
CA LEU A 321 5.49 -2.10 -7.73
C LEU A 321 6.33 -2.53 -8.93
N THR A 322 7.61 -2.85 -8.74
CA THR A 322 8.47 -3.35 -9.82
C THR A 322 7.96 -4.66 -10.42
N ILE A 323 7.46 -5.59 -9.59
CA ILE A 323 6.87 -6.86 -10.06
C ILE A 323 5.61 -6.60 -10.90
N PHE A 324 4.71 -5.72 -10.45
CA PHE A 324 3.45 -5.46 -11.14
C PHE A 324 3.65 -4.66 -12.43
N LEU A 325 4.56 -3.68 -12.42
CA LEU A 325 4.92 -2.92 -13.61
C LEU A 325 5.64 -3.79 -14.64
N SER A 326 6.59 -4.64 -14.23
CA SER A 326 7.28 -5.55 -15.15
C SER A 326 6.33 -6.59 -15.74
N ARG A 327 5.38 -7.10 -14.94
CA ARG A 327 4.32 -8.00 -15.46
C ARG A 327 3.42 -7.29 -16.47
N ALA A 328 2.97 -6.07 -16.18
CA ALA A 328 2.13 -5.30 -17.10
C ALA A 328 2.86 -5.04 -18.43
N GLU A 329 4.15 -4.73 -18.36
CA GLU A 329 5.01 -4.52 -19.51
C GLU A 329 5.18 -5.81 -20.34
N THR A 330 5.46 -6.94 -19.68
CA THR A 330 5.54 -8.25 -20.34
C THR A 330 4.25 -8.60 -21.07
N LEU A 331 3.09 -8.35 -20.45
CA LEU A 331 1.79 -8.57 -21.07
C LEU A 331 1.54 -7.64 -22.27
N LYS A 332 1.99 -6.39 -22.19
CA LYS A 332 1.92 -5.44 -23.30
C LYS A 332 2.80 -5.88 -24.48
N GLN A 333 3.99 -6.41 -24.22
CA GLN A 333 4.89 -6.94 -25.26
C GLN A 333 4.32 -8.19 -25.95
N GLN A 334 3.60 -9.03 -25.21
CA GLN A 334 2.95 -10.22 -25.77
C GLN A 334 1.83 -9.89 -26.76
N GLY A 335 1.27 -8.68 -26.71
CA GLY A 335 0.30 -8.18 -27.70
C GLY A 335 -1.11 -8.75 -27.62
N ASP A 336 -1.38 -9.65 -26.66
CA ASP A 336 -2.67 -10.34 -26.49
C ASP A 336 -3.65 -9.59 -25.56
N VAL A 337 -3.44 -8.28 -25.37
CA VAL A 337 -4.22 -7.47 -24.43
C VAL A 337 -5.25 -6.61 -25.18
N PRO A 338 -6.55 -6.68 -24.83
CA PRO A 338 -7.58 -5.82 -25.41
C PRO A 338 -7.25 -4.33 -25.25
N ALA A 339 -7.58 -3.54 -26.27
CA ALA A 339 -7.28 -2.09 -26.30
C ALA A 339 -7.91 -1.33 -25.11
N GLU A 340 -9.11 -1.73 -24.68
CA GLU A 340 -9.80 -1.13 -23.52
C GLU A 340 -9.04 -1.36 -22.21
N GLU A 341 -8.53 -2.58 -21.99
CA GLU A 341 -7.75 -2.91 -20.78
C GLU A 341 -6.41 -2.17 -20.76
N LEU A 342 -5.80 -2.00 -21.94
CA LEU A 342 -4.56 -1.25 -22.08
C LEU A 342 -4.76 0.25 -21.82
N GLU A 343 -5.88 0.82 -22.23
CA GLU A 343 -6.22 2.23 -21.96
C GLU A 343 -6.51 2.45 -20.47
N GLN A 344 -7.24 1.54 -19.83
CA GLN A 344 -7.45 1.56 -18.38
C GLN A 344 -6.12 1.51 -17.62
N PHE A 345 -5.22 0.60 -18.03
CA PHE A 345 -3.89 0.51 -17.44
C PHE A 345 -3.10 1.82 -17.57
N LYS A 346 -3.10 2.45 -18.76
CA LYS A 346 -2.43 3.75 -18.97
C LYS A 346 -2.95 4.84 -18.04
N GLN A 347 -4.27 4.91 -17.84
CA GLN A 347 -4.88 5.90 -16.94
C GLN A 347 -4.45 5.67 -15.48
N ILE A 348 -4.47 4.41 -15.03
CA ILE A 348 -4.03 4.04 -13.67
C ILE A 348 -2.52 4.31 -13.51
N PHE A 349 -1.72 3.99 -14.52
CA PHE A 349 -0.28 4.27 -14.54
C PHE A 349 0.00 5.77 -14.49
N ALA A 350 -0.72 6.58 -15.26
CA ALA A 350 -0.57 8.04 -15.22
C ALA A 350 -0.92 8.61 -13.85
N LEU A 351 -1.96 8.07 -13.21
CA LEU A 351 -2.36 8.44 -11.86
C LEU A 351 -1.29 8.04 -10.83
N LEU A 352 -0.75 6.81 -10.90
CA LEU A 352 0.38 6.37 -10.08
C LEU A 352 1.59 7.30 -10.27
N PHE A 353 1.97 7.57 -11.52
CA PHE A 353 3.10 8.43 -11.86
C PHE A 353 2.92 9.83 -11.26
N SER A 354 1.75 10.44 -11.45
CA SER A 354 1.45 11.77 -10.91
C SER A 354 1.53 11.84 -9.38
N ARG A 355 1.21 10.74 -8.69
CA ARG A 355 1.31 10.64 -7.23
C ARG A 355 2.74 10.43 -6.77
N LEU A 356 3.54 9.68 -7.52
CA LEU A 356 4.95 9.42 -7.19
C LEU A 356 5.85 10.65 -7.45
N THR A 357 5.60 11.39 -8.54
CA THR A 357 6.32 12.64 -8.85
C THR A 357 5.73 13.85 -8.14
N ALA A 358 4.67 13.66 -7.36
CA ALA A 358 4.07 14.76 -6.60
C ALA A 358 5.15 15.37 -5.68
N HIS A 359 5.28 16.69 -5.73
CA HIS A 359 6.18 17.47 -4.88
C HIS A 359 7.69 17.18 -5.04
N GLY A 360 8.13 16.55 -6.14
CA GLY A 360 9.56 16.28 -6.39
C GLY A 360 10.17 15.31 -5.39
N GLN A 361 9.37 14.40 -4.82
CA GLN A 361 9.79 13.47 -3.78
C GLN A 361 10.44 12.19 -4.33
N LEU A 362 10.59 12.07 -5.65
CA LEU A 362 11.15 10.87 -6.28
C LEU A 362 12.57 10.53 -5.79
N VAL A 363 13.37 11.55 -5.48
CA VAL A 363 14.73 11.35 -4.93
C VAL A 363 14.69 10.73 -3.52
N THR A 364 13.57 10.89 -2.79
CA THR A 364 13.37 10.29 -1.46
C THR A 364 13.11 8.78 -1.52
N LEU A 365 12.87 8.21 -2.70
CA LEU A 365 12.70 6.77 -2.85
C LEU A 365 14.03 6.02 -2.62
N PHE A 366 15.15 6.68 -2.90
CA PHE A 366 16.48 6.13 -2.66
C PHE A 366 16.82 6.12 -1.17
N PRO A 367 17.10 4.93 -0.56
CA PRO A 367 17.60 4.84 0.81
C PRO A 367 18.82 5.71 1.06
N SER A 368 19.71 5.84 0.08
CA SER A 368 20.90 6.69 0.18
C SER A 368 20.56 8.17 0.40
N THR A 369 19.55 8.69 -0.29
CA THR A 369 19.10 10.07 -0.14
C THR A 369 18.43 10.29 1.20
N ARG A 370 17.56 9.38 1.64
CA ARG A 370 16.89 9.49 2.95
C ARG A 370 17.89 9.42 4.11
N THR A 371 18.86 8.51 4.00
CA THR A 371 19.94 8.38 4.98
C THR A 371 20.79 9.65 5.03
N LYS A 372 21.06 10.30 3.88
CA LYS A 372 21.74 11.60 3.84
C LYS A 372 20.90 12.73 4.48
N MET A 373 19.59 12.71 4.27
CA MET A 373 18.64 13.68 4.83
C MET A 373 18.42 13.52 6.34
N SER A 374 18.54 12.31 6.89
CA SER A 374 18.37 12.06 8.32
C SER A 374 19.56 12.52 9.17
N LEU A 375 20.69 12.88 8.55
CA LEU A 375 21.89 13.35 9.23
C LEU A 375 21.70 14.79 9.78
N PRO A 376 21.88 15.02 11.10
CA PRO A 376 21.52 16.28 11.76
C PRO A 376 22.40 17.47 11.37
N PHE A 377 23.65 17.24 10.94
CA PHE A 377 24.61 18.30 10.58
C PHE A 377 24.87 18.41 9.08
N GLY A 378 24.05 17.75 8.25
CA GLY A 378 24.21 17.71 6.80
C GLY A 378 25.40 16.86 6.33
N VAL A 379 25.40 16.49 5.05
CA VAL A 379 26.39 15.57 4.45
C VAL A 379 27.82 16.13 4.52
N SER A 380 27.99 17.44 4.36
CA SER A 380 29.31 18.10 4.34
C SER A 380 30.11 17.95 5.63
N TYR A 381 29.43 17.89 6.79
CA TYR A 381 30.09 17.71 8.08
C TYR A 381 30.78 16.35 8.19
N TYR A 382 30.12 15.31 7.69
CA TYR A 382 30.64 13.95 7.71
C TYR A 382 31.60 13.67 6.56
N MET A 383 31.54 14.42 5.47
CA MET A 383 32.44 14.27 4.32
C MET A 383 33.83 14.87 4.55
N GLY A 384 33.95 15.91 5.40
CA GLY A 384 35.20 16.62 5.69
C GLY A 384 36.05 16.02 6.83
N SER A 385 35.43 15.24 7.72
CA SER A 385 36.15 14.29 8.57
C SER A 385 36.43 13.04 7.71
N GLY A 386 37.54 12.32 7.89
CA GLY A 386 37.83 11.07 7.16
C GLY A 386 36.73 9.98 7.24
N LEU A 387 35.64 10.23 7.98
CA LEU A 387 34.34 9.56 7.93
C LEU A 387 33.59 9.65 6.58
N GLY A 388 33.94 10.57 5.68
CA GLY A 388 33.20 10.76 4.42
C GLY A 388 33.23 9.53 3.52
N GLN A 389 34.36 8.84 3.51
CA GLN A 389 34.57 7.56 2.83
C GLN A 389 33.89 6.40 3.59
N GLN A 390 33.66 6.57 4.90
CA GLN A 390 32.94 5.63 5.75
C GLN A 390 31.41 5.78 5.63
N LEU A 391 30.85 6.85 5.07
CA LEU A 391 29.40 6.94 4.83
C LEU A 391 28.94 6.06 3.66
N SER A 392 29.76 5.91 2.61
CA SER A 392 29.53 4.92 1.55
C SER A 392 29.85 3.49 1.99
N ALA A 393 30.61 3.34 3.07
CA ALA A 393 31.09 2.07 3.61
C ALA A 393 30.86 2.00 5.13
N GLN A 394 29.64 2.30 5.58
CA GLN A 394 29.38 2.45 7.02
C GLN A 394 29.13 1.07 7.62
N THR A 395 29.99 0.66 8.56
CA THR A 395 29.85 -0.60 9.29
C THR A 395 28.81 -0.44 10.40
N VAL A 396 27.53 -0.62 10.09
CA VAL A 396 26.48 -0.69 11.11
C VAL A 396 26.51 -2.08 11.74
N GLY A 397 27.08 -2.20 12.95
CA GLY A 397 27.16 -3.48 13.66
C GLY A 397 28.16 -4.49 13.09
N GLY A 398 29.27 -4.02 12.48
CA GLY A 398 30.33 -4.88 11.96
C GLY A 398 30.08 -5.47 10.57
N LYS A 399 28.95 -5.15 9.91
CA LYS A 399 28.71 -5.43 8.49
C LYS A 399 28.73 -4.13 7.70
N TYR A 400 29.47 -4.11 6.58
CA TYR A 400 29.49 -2.99 5.64
C TYR A 400 28.08 -2.78 5.06
N ARG A 401 27.40 -1.69 5.43
CA ARG A 401 26.17 -1.24 4.77
C ARG A 401 26.58 -0.56 3.46
N ASN A 402 26.51 -1.30 2.37
CA ASN A 402 26.79 -0.74 1.05
C ASN A 402 25.54 -0.01 0.55
N VAL A 403 25.50 1.30 0.78
CA VAL A 403 24.37 2.18 0.45
C VAL A 403 24.03 2.10 -1.04
N ASP A 404 25.01 1.84 -1.90
CA ASP A 404 24.82 1.71 -3.35
C ASP A 404 24.09 0.40 -3.73
N LEU A 405 24.29 -0.68 -2.98
CA LEU A 405 23.52 -1.93 -3.15
C LEU A 405 22.08 -1.77 -2.67
N GLU A 406 21.83 -0.95 -1.64
CA GLU A 406 20.48 -0.70 -1.15
C GLU A 406 19.63 0.14 -2.11
N ASP A 407 20.29 0.95 -2.95
CA ASP A 407 19.64 1.76 -3.97
C ASP A 407 19.23 0.94 -5.22
N GLU A 408 19.83 -0.22 -5.48
CA GLU A 408 19.59 -1.04 -6.68
C GLU A 408 18.09 -1.35 -6.92
N PRO A 409 17.29 -1.78 -5.92
CA PRO A 409 15.84 -1.98 -6.10
C PRO A 409 15.10 -0.71 -6.52
N SER A 410 15.54 0.45 -6.01
CA SER A 410 14.93 1.75 -6.35
C SER A 410 15.24 2.11 -7.81
N TRP A 411 16.47 1.87 -8.26
CA TRP A 411 16.84 2.01 -9.68
C TRP A 411 16.06 1.07 -10.59
N ASN A 412 15.86 -0.19 -10.19
CA ASN A 412 15.00 -1.14 -10.91
C ASN A 412 13.56 -0.64 -11.04
N LEU A 413 12.99 -0.04 -9.98
CA LEU A 413 11.66 0.57 -10.05
C LEU A 413 11.64 1.77 -11.01
N MET A 414 12.65 2.64 -10.97
CA MET A 414 12.73 3.78 -11.88
C MET A 414 12.85 3.32 -13.34
N ALA A 415 13.61 2.27 -13.61
CA ALA A 415 13.71 1.66 -14.93
C ALA A 415 12.34 1.10 -15.38
N ALA A 416 11.63 0.37 -14.50
CA ALA A 416 10.30 -0.14 -14.81
C ALA A 416 9.27 0.99 -15.07
N LEU A 417 9.35 2.09 -14.32
CA LEU A 417 8.54 3.30 -14.57
C LEU A 417 8.90 3.97 -15.90
N ALA A 418 10.19 4.07 -16.23
CA ALA A 418 10.66 4.66 -17.48
C ALA A 418 10.16 3.91 -18.73
N ILE A 419 10.16 2.57 -18.69
CA ILE A 419 9.66 1.74 -19.80
C ILE A 419 8.13 1.91 -19.97
N GLY A 420 7.40 2.04 -18.86
CA GLY A 420 5.94 2.25 -18.87
C GLY A 420 5.51 3.68 -19.23
N ALA A 421 6.41 4.65 -19.10
CA ALA A 421 6.12 6.07 -19.23
C ALA A 421 6.03 6.56 -20.68
N SER A 422 5.18 7.58 -20.88
CA SER A 422 5.17 8.40 -22.10
C SER A 422 6.39 9.33 -22.15
N MET A 423 6.68 9.91 -23.33
CA MET A 423 7.84 10.80 -23.51
C MET A 423 7.84 11.98 -22.51
N ASP A 424 6.69 12.61 -22.28
CA ASP A 424 6.57 13.73 -21.33
C ASP A 424 6.84 13.28 -19.89
N GLN A 425 6.35 12.09 -19.52
CA GLN A 425 6.62 11.50 -18.20
C GLN A 425 8.10 11.10 -18.04
N GLN A 426 8.74 10.59 -19.09
CA GLN A 426 10.17 10.29 -19.08
C GLN A 426 11.00 11.57 -18.89
N GLN A 427 10.61 12.70 -19.49
CA GLN A 427 11.27 13.99 -19.26
C GLN A 427 11.16 14.44 -17.81
N VAL A 428 9.97 14.33 -17.20
CA VAL A 428 9.77 14.64 -15.77
C VAL A 428 10.66 13.74 -14.89
N LEU A 429 10.69 12.44 -15.18
CA LEU A 429 11.51 11.46 -14.45
C LEU A 429 13.01 11.83 -14.50
N VAL A 430 13.53 12.12 -15.69
CA VAL A 430 14.93 12.52 -15.87
C VAL A 430 15.21 13.86 -15.20
N GLN A 431 14.29 14.82 -15.26
CA GLN A 431 14.47 16.13 -14.64
C GLN A 431 14.57 16.02 -13.11
N GLU A 432 13.72 15.23 -12.47
CA GLU A 432 13.77 15.03 -11.02
C GLU A 432 14.98 14.20 -10.57
N LEU A 433 15.38 13.19 -11.35
CA LEU A 433 16.52 12.33 -11.04
C LEU A 433 17.86 12.88 -11.50
N ARG A 434 17.89 14.01 -12.23
CA ARG A 434 19.11 14.57 -12.83
C ARG A 434 20.24 14.72 -11.84
N GLU A 435 19.98 15.35 -10.69
CA GLU A 435 21.00 15.58 -9.68
C GLU A 435 21.56 14.28 -9.13
N LYS A 436 20.69 13.28 -8.93
CA LYS A 436 21.08 11.95 -8.44
C LYS A 436 21.91 11.17 -9.46
N ILE A 437 21.52 11.23 -10.74
CA ILE A 437 22.26 10.61 -11.85
C ILE A 437 23.65 11.24 -11.94
N LEU A 438 23.74 12.57 -11.91
CA LEU A 438 25.01 13.28 -11.95
C LEU A 438 25.89 12.97 -10.73
N GLU A 439 25.32 12.95 -9.52
CA GLU A 439 26.03 12.59 -8.29
C GLU A 439 26.68 11.19 -8.40
N ASN A 440 25.91 10.20 -8.88
CA ASN A 440 26.40 8.84 -9.03
C ASN A 440 27.44 8.70 -10.15
N VAL A 441 27.26 9.36 -11.29
CA VAL A 441 28.21 9.32 -12.41
C VAL A 441 29.52 10.05 -12.08
N ILE A 442 29.44 11.23 -11.46
CA ILE A 442 30.63 11.99 -11.03
C ILE A 442 31.40 11.19 -9.99
N SER A 443 30.72 10.70 -8.95
CA SER A 443 31.40 9.95 -7.88
C SER A 443 32.04 8.65 -8.39
N ALA A 444 31.42 7.97 -9.35
CA ALA A 444 32.03 6.81 -10.00
C ALA A 444 33.25 7.18 -10.86
N LYS A 445 33.18 8.24 -11.68
CA LYS A 445 34.30 8.72 -12.49
C LYS A 445 35.46 9.23 -11.64
N GLU A 446 35.18 9.93 -10.55
CA GLU A 446 36.20 10.39 -9.60
C GLU A 446 36.91 9.23 -8.90
N TRP A 447 36.16 8.19 -8.52
CA TRP A 447 36.74 6.97 -7.96
C TRP A 447 37.64 6.29 -8.99
N GLN A 448 37.18 6.13 -10.24
CA GLN A 448 37.96 5.51 -11.32
C GLN A 448 39.25 6.27 -11.62
N LYS A 449 39.22 7.61 -11.59
CA LYS A 449 40.42 8.46 -11.74
C LYS A 449 41.43 8.28 -10.60
N ARG A 450 40.95 8.10 -9.37
CA ARG A 450 41.81 7.88 -8.19
C ARG A 450 42.41 6.48 -8.16
N ASN A 451 41.73 5.50 -8.76
CA ASN A 451 42.09 4.09 -8.70
C ASN A 451 42.21 3.46 -10.11
N PRO A 452 43.16 3.92 -10.97
CA PRO A 452 43.25 3.51 -12.38
C PRO A 452 43.67 2.05 -12.62
N GLY A 453 44.06 1.31 -11.58
CA GLY A 453 44.51 -0.09 -11.66
C GLY A 453 43.79 -1.05 -10.72
N ALA A 454 42.65 -0.64 -10.11
CA ALA A 454 41.86 -1.53 -9.29
C ALA A 454 41.19 -2.58 -10.19
N VAL A 455 41.56 -3.85 -9.97
CA VAL A 455 40.96 -5.01 -10.65
C VAL A 455 39.49 -5.11 -10.25
N GLN A 456 38.68 -5.55 -11.20
CA GLN A 456 37.21 -5.66 -11.25
C GLN A 456 36.52 -6.30 -10.02
N ASP A 457 37.27 -6.85 -9.06
CA ASP A 457 36.74 -7.72 -8.01
C ASP A 457 36.49 -7.03 -6.65
N ASP A 458 37.01 -5.83 -6.39
CA ASP A 458 36.80 -5.15 -5.10
C ASP A 458 35.94 -3.88 -5.23
N ILE A 459 34.62 -4.12 -5.24
CA ILE A 459 33.56 -3.33 -4.58
C ILE A 459 33.74 -1.80 -4.65
N ASN A 460 33.07 -1.13 -5.62
CA ASN A 460 32.16 0.03 -5.41
C ASN A 460 31.86 0.96 -6.60
N PRO A 461 32.72 1.26 -7.59
CA PRO A 461 32.39 2.27 -8.63
C PRO A 461 31.44 1.74 -9.71
N ASP A 462 31.61 0.47 -10.12
CA ASP A 462 30.86 -0.17 -11.20
C ASP A 462 29.40 -0.36 -10.80
N ILE A 463 29.12 -0.55 -9.51
CA ILE A 463 27.75 -0.71 -9.01
C ILE A 463 26.96 0.57 -9.22
N ARG A 464 27.56 1.76 -9.00
CA ARG A 464 26.87 3.05 -9.22
C ARG A 464 26.56 3.28 -10.69
N ILE A 465 27.54 3.02 -11.57
CA ILE A 465 27.35 3.15 -13.02
C ILE A 465 26.32 2.12 -13.50
N ARG A 466 26.44 0.86 -13.09
CA ARG A 466 25.47 -0.20 -13.37
C ARG A 466 24.06 0.20 -12.95
N ASN A 467 23.91 0.70 -11.73
CA ASN A 467 22.62 1.12 -11.18
C ASN A 467 21.99 2.26 -11.99
N VAL A 468 22.78 3.28 -12.35
CA VAL A 468 22.32 4.37 -13.22
C VAL A 468 21.98 3.84 -14.62
N ASN A 469 22.78 2.92 -15.15
CA ASN A 469 22.57 2.30 -16.45
C ASN A 469 21.29 1.48 -16.52
N LEU A 470 20.78 0.92 -15.42
CA LEU A 470 19.45 0.30 -15.40
C LEU A 470 18.37 1.27 -15.88
N LEU A 471 18.40 2.52 -15.40
CA LEU A 471 17.47 3.57 -15.83
C LEU A 471 17.81 4.08 -17.22
N LEU A 472 19.08 4.35 -17.51
CA LEU A 472 19.46 4.94 -18.80
C LEU A 472 19.18 3.98 -19.95
N HIS A 473 19.45 2.68 -19.80
CA HIS A 473 19.11 1.69 -20.83
C HIS A 473 17.60 1.57 -21.05
N ALA A 474 16.78 1.70 -20.00
CA ALA A 474 15.33 1.79 -20.14
C ALA A 474 14.87 3.01 -20.97
N LEU A 475 15.69 4.06 -21.03
CA LEU A 475 15.49 5.26 -21.85
C LEU A 475 16.24 5.23 -23.19
N ASN A 476 16.88 4.09 -23.54
CA ASN A 476 17.79 3.97 -24.69
C ASN A 476 18.99 4.93 -24.67
N LEU A 477 19.48 5.26 -23.47
CA LEU A 477 20.68 6.06 -23.21
C LEU A 477 21.74 5.21 -22.49
N ASP A 478 22.95 5.74 -22.37
CA ASP A 478 24.04 5.11 -21.63
C ASP A 478 24.83 6.16 -20.82
N ALA A 479 25.29 5.80 -19.62
CA ALA A 479 26.07 6.71 -18.76
C ALA A 479 27.40 7.11 -19.41
N ALA A 480 27.95 6.28 -20.30
CA ALA A 480 29.14 6.61 -21.07
C ALA A 480 28.95 7.84 -21.98
N GLN A 481 27.71 8.12 -22.41
CA GLN A 481 27.37 9.25 -23.26
C GLN A 481 27.25 10.57 -22.46
N ILE A 482 27.17 10.49 -21.13
CA ILE A 482 27.09 11.67 -20.26
C ILE A 482 28.51 12.23 -20.11
N SER A 483 28.84 13.22 -20.94
CA SER A 483 30.00 14.08 -20.71
C SER A 483 29.71 14.97 -19.50
N VAL A 484 30.47 14.78 -18.43
CA VAL A 484 30.44 15.64 -17.24
C VAL A 484 31.75 16.39 -17.16
#